data_AF-A0A2E5TQY8-F1
#
_entry.id   AF-A0A2E5TQY8-F1
#
_cell.length_a   1.000
_cell.length_b   1.000
_cell.length_c   1.000
_cell.angle_alpha   90.00
_cell.angle_beta   90.00
_cell.angle_gamma   90.00
#
_symmetry.space_group_name_H-M   'P 1'
#
loop_
_entity.id
_entity.type
_entity.pdbx_description
1 polymer ?
#
loop_
_entity_poly.entity_id
_entity_poly.type
_entity_poly.pdbx_seq_one_letter_code
_entity_poly.pdbx_strand_id
1 'polypeptide(L)'
;MKILTILFICIASSTFGQGENFEKYAVALSEITTYADNKGFMEEVLLKEDVKVNWESKNGYTFTTELEYIEIFAYKILHQKNDNYVISVYQDPKGTAINFYIFDLSIKNDTLKLNKIVGGGDRCNNGVDMDKIKIQNEVINYNLHITPEEVLTWFEKNKSNGCLECCFALANYDYNVSTKKTTFKYIRLIKENINPNSKIIKVYNDFTEKRNLKSSLTLNEKELKQFLESLQEN
;
A
#
# COMPACT_ATOMS: atom_id res chain seq x y z
N MET A 1 28.21 22.44 -53.09
CA MET A 1 28.78 21.83 -51.87
C MET A 1 27.84 22.12 -50.71
N LYS A 2 27.13 21.11 -50.20
CA LYS A 2 26.28 21.24 -49.01
C LYS A 2 27.10 20.79 -47.80
N ILE A 3 27.29 21.69 -46.83
CA ILE A 3 27.94 21.40 -45.56
C ILE A 3 26.91 20.68 -44.68
N LEU A 4 27.18 19.43 -44.33
CA LEU A 4 26.38 18.62 -43.44
C LEU A 4 26.86 18.88 -42.00
N THR A 5 26.10 19.69 -41.26
CA THR A 5 26.33 19.91 -39.83
C THR A 5 25.87 18.66 -39.07
N ILE A 6 26.81 17.83 -38.61
CA ILE A 6 26.53 16.71 -37.72
C ILE A 6 26.36 17.27 -36.31
N LEU A 7 25.11 17.29 -35.83
CA LEU A 7 24.76 17.64 -34.46
C LEU A 7 25.25 16.51 -33.54
N PHE A 8 26.32 16.78 -32.78
CA PHE A 8 26.76 15.90 -31.70
C PHE A 8 25.71 15.94 -30.58
N ILE A 9 24.79 14.98 -30.58
CA ILE A 9 23.95 14.73 -29.41
C ILE A 9 24.87 14.06 -28.38
N CYS A 10 25.35 14.85 -27.43
CA CYS A 10 25.91 14.32 -26.18
C CYS A 10 24.79 13.55 -25.48
N ILE A 11 24.76 12.23 -25.71
CA ILE A 11 24.07 11.31 -24.82
C ILE A 11 24.87 11.39 -23.52
N ALA A 12 24.40 12.23 -22.61
CA ALA A 12 24.81 12.13 -21.22
C ALA A 12 24.33 10.74 -20.77
N SER A 13 25.23 9.77 -20.85
CA SER A 13 25.13 8.51 -20.14
C SER A 13 25.05 8.88 -18.66
N SER A 14 23.85 9.11 -18.15
CA SER A 14 23.60 9.09 -16.72
C SER A 14 24.00 7.69 -16.28
N THR A 15 25.20 7.56 -15.74
CA THR A 15 25.62 6.43 -14.95
C THR A 15 24.57 6.26 -13.86
N PHE A 16 23.61 5.38 -14.11
CA PHE A 16 22.68 4.89 -13.11
C PHE A 16 23.55 4.40 -11.96
N GLY A 17 23.39 5.04 -10.80
CA GLY A 17 24.07 4.62 -9.58
C GLY A 17 23.87 3.12 -9.42
N GLN A 18 24.98 2.41 -9.24
CA GLN A 18 24.97 1.01 -8.82
C GLN A 18 24.01 0.92 -7.65
N GLY A 19 22.90 0.20 -7.84
CA GLY A 19 21.87 0.07 -6.84
C GLY A 19 22.50 -0.43 -5.55
N GLU A 20 22.43 0.38 -4.49
CA GLU A 20 22.75 -0.10 -3.15
C GLU A 20 21.97 -1.39 -2.93
N ASN A 21 22.64 -2.41 -2.38
CA ASN A 21 21.98 -3.66 -2.09
C ASN A 21 20.95 -3.43 -0.97
N PHE A 22 19.69 -3.18 -1.34
CA PHE A 22 18.61 -2.92 -0.38
C PHE A 22 18.43 -4.07 0.61
N GLU A 23 18.87 -5.28 0.26
CA GLU A 23 18.87 -6.46 1.14
C GLU A 23 19.55 -6.19 2.49
N LYS A 24 20.59 -5.33 2.52
CA LYS A 24 21.27 -4.90 3.76
C LYS A 24 20.31 -4.21 4.73
N TYR A 25 19.28 -3.55 4.22
CA TYR A 25 18.28 -2.80 4.98
C TYR A 25 17.01 -3.59 5.25
N ALA A 26 16.86 -4.76 4.64
CA ALA A 26 15.61 -5.52 4.69
C ALA A 26 15.35 -6.16 6.06
N VAL A 27 16.39 -6.45 6.85
CA VAL A 27 16.24 -6.86 8.26
C VAL A 27 15.65 -5.71 9.10
N ALA A 28 16.26 -4.53 9.02
CA ALA A 28 15.75 -3.32 9.68
C ALA A 28 14.31 -3.01 9.27
N LEU A 29 13.98 -3.22 7.99
CA LEU A 29 12.62 -3.04 7.49
C LEU A 29 11.61 -4.03 8.09
N SER A 30 12.00 -5.27 8.35
CA SER A 30 11.14 -6.26 9.01
C SER A 30 10.83 -5.88 10.46
N GLU A 31 11.80 -5.28 11.16
CA GLU A 31 11.58 -4.71 12.49
C GLU A 31 10.61 -3.53 12.43
N ILE A 32 10.83 -2.60 11.49
CA ILE A 32 9.93 -1.47 11.24
C ILE A 32 8.49 -1.94 10.98
N THR A 33 8.33 -2.99 10.17
CA THR A 33 7.02 -3.53 9.80
C THR A 33 6.29 -4.11 11.02
N THR A 34 7.02 -4.77 11.93
CA THR A 34 6.49 -5.35 13.16
C THR A 34 5.90 -4.29 14.11
N TYR A 35 6.43 -3.06 14.07
CA TYR A 35 6.00 -1.97 14.94
C TYR A 35 5.22 -0.85 14.21
N ALA A 36 4.91 -1.03 12.93
CA ALA A 36 4.30 0.01 12.08
C ALA A 36 2.97 0.57 12.62
N ASP A 37 2.21 -0.24 13.37
CA ASP A 37 0.92 0.17 13.94
C ASP A 37 1.03 0.93 15.28
N ASN A 38 2.24 1.09 15.84
CA ASN A 38 2.46 1.86 17.07
C ASN A 38 2.55 3.37 16.77
N LYS A 39 1.61 4.16 17.32
CA LYS A 39 1.44 5.63 17.10
C LYS A 39 2.63 6.54 17.51
N GLY A 40 3.78 5.99 17.87
CA GLY A 40 5.02 6.73 18.14
C GLY A 40 6.23 6.26 17.32
N PHE A 41 6.04 5.29 16.44
CA PHE A 41 7.13 4.65 15.71
C PHE A 41 7.49 5.44 14.45
N MET A 42 8.50 6.30 14.57
CA MET A 42 9.25 6.87 13.45
C MET A 42 10.72 6.52 13.66
N GLU A 43 11.04 5.24 13.55
CA GLU A 43 12.40 4.78 13.80
C GLU A 43 13.30 4.99 12.59
N GLU A 44 14.41 5.65 12.87
CA GLU A 44 15.63 5.55 12.09
C GLU A 44 16.37 4.33 12.63
N VAL A 45 16.57 3.33 11.78
CA VAL A 45 17.33 2.13 12.15
C VAL A 45 18.75 2.30 11.62
N LEU A 46 19.70 2.34 12.54
CA LEU A 46 21.12 2.28 12.22
C LEU A 46 21.50 0.82 12.00
N LEU A 47 22.06 0.51 10.83
CA LEU A 47 22.51 -0.84 10.55
C LEU A 47 23.76 -1.18 11.37
N LYS A 48 23.65 -2.23 12.20
CA LYS A 48 24.81 -2.83 12.89
C LYS A 48 25.18 -4.12 12.17
N GLU A 49 26.24 -4.04 11.38
CA GLU A 49 26.86 -5.14 10.63
C GLU A 49 26.00 -5.79 9.52
N ASP A 50 26.67 -6.41 8.55
CA ASP A 50 26.00 -7.14 7.46
C ASP A 50 25.43 -8.46 8.01
N VAL A 51 24.12 -8.50 8.26
CA VAL A 51 23.43 -9.74 8.60
C VAL A 51 23.36 -10.62 7.36
N LYS A 52 23.95 -11.82 7.43
CA LYS A 52 23.88 -12.81 6.35
C LYS A 52 22.51 -13.47 6.35
N VAL A 53 21.67 -13.06 5.41
CA VAL A 53 20.36 -13.65 5.12
C VAL A 53 20.36 -14.09 3.67
N ASN A 54 19.84 -15.29 3.39
CA ASN A 54 19.61 -15.72 2.02
C ASN A 54 18.34 -15.06 1.48
N TRP A 55 18.51 -14.31 0.40
CA TRP A 55 17.44 -13.64 -0.31
C TRP A 55 17.14 -14.35 -1.63
N GLU A 56 15.86 -14.59 -1.86
CA GLU A 56 15.34 -15.12 -3.13
C GLU A 56 14.59 -14.03 -3.89
N SER A 57 14.56 -14.15 -5.22
CA SER A 57 13.85 -13.20 -6.09
C SER A 57 12.83 -13.91 -6.97
N LYS A 58 11.56 -13.48 -6.90
CA LYS A 58 10.46 -14.05 -7.70
C LYS A 58 9.41 -13.00 -8.03
N ASN A 59 9.02 -12.90 -9.31
CA ASN A 59 7.99 -11.97 -9.79
C ASN A 59 8.22 -10.49 -9.39
N GLY A 60 9.50 -10.09 -9.28
CA GLY A 60 9.91 -8.75 -8.87
C GLY A 60 9.84 -8.50 -7.35
N TYR A 61 9.54 -9.52 -6.55
CA TYR A 61 9.71 -9.49 -5.10
C TYR A 61 11.04 -10.11 -4.71
N THR A 62 11.68 -9.52 -3.69
CA THR A 62 12.79 -10.09 -2.95
C THR A 62 12.25 -10.58 -1.61
N PHE A 63 12.55 -11.83 -1.23
CA PHE A 63 11.98 -12.44 -0.03
C PHE A 63 12.95 -13.39 0.69
N THR A 64 12.63 -13.68 1.95
CA THR A 64 13.36 -14.63 2.80
C THR A 64 12.41 -15.31 3.79
N THR A 65 12.84 -16.45 4.33
CA THR A 65 12.18 -17.19 5.41
C THR A 65 13.11 -17.41 6.61
N GLU A 66 14.29 -16.77 6.62
CA GLU A 66 15.35 -17.00 7.61
C GLU A 66 15.29 -16.07 8.82
N LEU A 67 14.36 -15.11 8.83
CA LEU A 67 14.25 -14.13 9.93
C LEU A 67 13.63 -14.76 11.18
N GLU A 68 14.15 -14.38 12.34
CA GLU A 68 13.60 -14.81 13.63
C GLU A 68 12.16 -14.27 13.77
N TYR A 69 11.24 -15.11 14.28
CA TYR A 69 9.81 -14.78 14.46
C TYR A 69 9.00 -14.43 13.21
N ILE A 70 9.59 -14.44 12.01
CA ILE A 70 8.89 -14.17 10.75
C ILE A 70 8.94 -15.44 9.87
N GLU A 71 7.79 -15.90 9.39
CA GLU A 71 7.70 -17.04 8.47
C GLU A 71 8.12 -16.64 7.06
N ILE A 72 7.60 -15.50 6.57
CA ILE A 72 7.97 -14.94 5.27
C ILE A 72 8.08 -13.43 5.39
N PHE A 73 9.20 -12.88 4.95
CA PHE A 73 9.34 -11.45 4.70
C PHE A 73 9.62 -11.22 3.23
N ALA A 74 8.84 -10.38 2.57
CA ALA A 74 9.02 -10.04 1.17
C ALA A 74 8.84 -8.54 0.95
N TYR A 75 9.61 -7.98 0.03
CA TYR A 75 9.46 -6.61 -0.42
C TYR A 75 9.62 -6.49 -1.93
N LYS A 76 9.11 -5.39 -2.47
CA LYS A 76 9.31 -5.00 -3.87
C LYS A 76 9.46 -3.50 -3.95
N ILE A 77 10.52 -3.05 -4.64
CA ILE A 77 10.73 -1.63 -4.90
C ILE A 77 9.71 -1.18 -5.96
N LEU A 78 8.83 -0.26 -5.57
CA LEU A 78 7.84 0.35 -6.46
C LEU A 78 8.44 1.57 -7.17
N HIS A 79 9.23 2.35 -6.46
CA HIS A 79 9.91 3.53 -7.01
C HIS A 79 11.22 3.78 -6.27
N GLN A 80 12.22 4.26 -7.00
CA GLN A 80 13.51 4.67 -6.44
C GLN A 80 13.97 5.97 -7.12
N LYS A 81 14.41 6.93 -6.31
CA LYS A 81 15.03 8.17 -6.78
C LYS A 81 16.09 8.62 -5.79
N ASN A 82 17.36 8.50 -6.19
CA ASN A 82 18.52 8.66 -5.31
C ASN A 82 18.33 7.75 -4.07
N ASP A 83 18.48 8.35 -2.89
CA ASP A 83 18.36 7.77 -1.57
C ASP A 83 16.91 7.50 -1.11
N ASN A 84 15.90 7.82 -1.94
CA ASN A 84 14.49 7.66 -1.57
C ASN A 84 13.86 6.47 -2.27
N TYR A 85 13.14 5.66 -1.50
CA TYR A 85 12.52 4.44 -1.95
C TYR A 85 11.05 4.44 -1.57
N VAL A 86 10.19 4.01 -2.49
CA VAL A 86 8.83 3.59 -2.15
C VAL A 86 8.75 2.11 -2.42
N ILE A 87 8.42 1.34 -1.39
CA ILE A 87 8.43 -0.11 -1.45
C ILE A 87 7.08 -0.66 -1.00
N SER A 88 6.73 -1.83 -1.52
CA SER A 88 5.64 -2.62 -1.00
C SER A 88 6.21 -3.77 -0.17
N VAL A 89 5.63 -4.03 1.00
CA VAL A 89 6.09 -5.05 1.95
C VAL A 89 4.97 -6.03 2.25
N TYR A 90 5.33 -7.31 2.31
CA TYR A 90 4.53 -8.41 2.82
C TYR A 90 5.30 -9.05 3.98
N GLN A 91 4.63 -9.22 5.11
CA GLN A 91 5.18 -9.90 6.27
C GLN A 91 4.17 -10.90 6.81
N ASP A 92 4.58 -12.16 6.87
CA ASP A 92 3.88 -13.24 7.53
C ASP A 92 4.63 -13.62 8.82
N PRO A 93 4.23 -13.08 9.97
CA PRO A 93 4.86 -13.37 11.25
C PRO A 93 4.44 -14.73 11.81
N LYS A 94 5.33 -15.41 12.55
CA LYS A 94 5.03 -16.69 13.19
C LYS A 94 4.00 -16.52 14.30
N GLY A 95 2.73 -16.74 13.97
CA GLY A 95 1.61 -16.77 14.92
C GLY A 95 0.92 -15.42 15.18
N THR A 96 1.16 -14.38 14.36
CA THR A 96 0.38 -13.13 14.40
C THR A 96 -0.21 -12.80 13.03
N ALA A 97 -0.76 -11.60 12.85
CA ALA A 97 -1.51 -11.23 11.65
C ALA A 97 -0.60 -10.93 10.45
N ILE A 98 -1.08 -11.26 9.25
CA ILE A 98 -0.32 -11.06 8.00
C ILE A 98 -0.45 -9.61 7.56
N ASN A 99 0.68 -8.95 7.36
CA ASN A 99 0.74 -7.53 7.09
C ASN A 99 1.12 -7.21 5.64
N PHE A 100 0.45 -6.19 5.10
CA PHE A 100 0.66 -5.71 3.73
C PHE A 100 0.76 -4.17 3.74
N TYR A 101 1.94 -3.64 3.42
CA TYR A 101 2.21 -2.20 3.49
C TYR A 101 2.82 -1.64 2.21
N ILE A 102 2.67 -0.33 2.04
CA ILE A 102 3.52 0.51 1.20
C ILE A 102 4.21 1.52 2.12
N PHE A 103 5.54 1.53 2.07
CA PHE A 103 6.38 2.45 2.84
C PHE A 103 7.13 3.41 1.92
N ASP A 104 7.25 4.65 2.37
CA ASP A 104 8.15 5.66 1.83
C ASP A 104 9.36 5.76 2.77
N LEU A 105 10.54 5.48 2.24
CA LEU A 105 11.78 5.28 2.98
C LEU A 105 12.89 6.16 2.41
N SER A 106 13.86 6.49 3.25
CA SER A 106 15.14 7.06 2.78
C SER A 106 16.32 6.34 3.40
N ILE A 107 17.38 6.17 2.63
CA ILE A 107 18.64 5.55 3.05
C ILE A 107 19.75 6.60 3.01
N LYS A 108 20.50 6.77 4.09
CA LYS A 108 21.68 7.65 4.10
C LYS A 108 22.72 7.15 5.08
N ASN A 109 23.98 7.02 4.65
CA ASN A 109 25.13 6.69 5.51
C ASN A 109 24.83 5.52 6.48
N ASP A 110 24.28 4.42 5.96
CA ASP A 110 23.86 3.23 6.74
C ASP A 110 22.63 3.36 7.64
N THR A 111 21.86 4.44 7.52
CA THR A 111 20.57 4.59 8.21
C THR A 111 19.42 4.35 7.26
N LEU A 112 18.50 3.44 7.62
CA LEU A 112 17.16 3.36 7.03
C LEU A 112 16.20 4.22 7.84
N LYS A 113 15.46 5.10 7.18
CA LYS A 113 14.42 5.91 7.81
C LYS A 113 13.07 5.63 7.18
N LEU A 114 12.08 5.28 8.00
CA LEU A 114 10.68 5.29 7.61
C LEU A 114 10.16 6.73 7.58
N ASN A 115 9.97 7.30 6.39
CA ASN A 115 9.43 8.64 6.22
C ASN A 115 7.91 8.65 6.40
N LYS A 116 7.22 7.64 5.85
CA LYS A 116 5.76 7.56 5.88
C LYS A 116 5.27 6.14 5.62
N ILE A 117 4.24 5.74 6.37
CA ILE A 117 3.34 4.65 5.97
C ILE A 117 2.38 5.21 4.93
N VAL A 118 2.58 4.85 3.67
CA VAL A 118 1.76 5.37 2.56
C VAL A 118 0.35 4.79 2.63
N GLY A 119 0.26 3.50 2.95
CA GLY A 119 -0.95 2.74 3.21
C GLY A 119 -0.58 1.32 3.64
N GLY A 120 -1.46 0.64 4.35
CA GLY A 120 -1.22 -0.73 4.81
C GLY A 120 -1.71 -1.01 6.21
N GLY A 121 -1.65 -2.30 6.56
CA GLY A 121 -2.12 -2.88 7.80
C GLY A 121 -2.24 -4.39 7.66
N ASP A 122 -3.05 -4.99 8.52
CA ASP A 122 -3.42 -6.40 8.45
C ASP A 122 -4.33 -6.67 7.23
N ARG A 123 -4.30 -7.90 6.70
CA ARG A 123 -5.01 -8.40 5.52
C ARG A 123 -6.37 -7.77 5.28
N CYS A 124 -7.27 -7.76 6.27
CA CYS A 124 -8.61 -7.18 6.13
C CYS A 124 -8.81 -5.82 6.81
N ASN A 125 -7.80 -5.34 7.54
CA ASN A 125 -7.80 -4.06 8.21
C ASN A 125 -6.68 -3.18 7.62
N ASN A 126 -6.98 -2.53 6.50
CA ASN A 126 -6.08 -1.68 5.73
C ASN A 126 -4.92 -2.37 4.99
N GLY A 127 -4.89 -3.71 4.89
CA GLY A 127 -3.91 -4.41 4.08
C GLY A 127 -3.93 -3.97 2.61
N VAL A 128 -2.75 -3.75 2.03
CA VAL A 128 -2.60 -3.38 0.62
C VAL A 128 -2.87 -4.60 -0.29
N ASP A 129 -3.72 -4.42 -1.31
CA ASP A 129 -3.89 -5.40 -2.39
C ASP A 129 -2.70 -5.32 -3.37
N MET A 130 -1.67 -6.09 -3.05
CA MET A 130 -0.35 -6.07 -3.72
C MET A 130 -0.45 -6.39 -5.22
N ASP A 131 -1.39 -7.25 -5.62
CA ASP A 131 -1.58 -7.67 -7.02
C ASP A 131 -2.21 -6.58 -7.89
N LYS A 132 -2.77 -5.53 -7.28
CA LYS A 132 -3.46 -4.44 -7.97
C LYS A 132 -2.70 -3.12 -7.96
N ILE A 133 -1.47 -3.10 -7.42
CA ILE A 133 -0.63 -1.91 -7.45
C ILE A 133 -0.28 -1.56 -8.91
N LYS A 134 -0.53 -0.30 -9.29
CA LYS A 134 -0.16 0.24 -10.61
C LYS A 134 0.67 1.49 -10.43
N ILE A 135 1.68 1.65 -11.27
CA ILE A 135 2.60 2.78 -11.22
C ILE A 135 2.61 3.48 -12.56
N GLN A 136 2.30 4.76 -12.57
CA GLN A 136 2.33 5.59 -13.77
C GLN A 136 2.72 7.01 -13.41
N ASN A 137 3.73 7.58 -14.10
CA ASN A 137 4.16 8.97 -13.92
C ASN A 137 4.40 9.36 -12.44
N GLU A 138 5.17 8.55 -11.71
CA GLU A 138 5.44 8.73 -10.28
C GLU A 138 4.20 8.73 -9.36
N VAL A 139 3.05 8.24 -9.86
CA VAL A 139 1.85 7.99 -9.07
C VAL A 139 1.69 6.49 -8.87
N ILE A 140 1.58 6.09 -7.60
CA ILE A 140 1.28 4.72 -7.19
C ILE A 140 -0.22 4.67 -6.87
N ASN A 141 -0.97 3.94 -7.69
CA ASN A 141 -2.37 3.61 -7.45
C ASN A 141 -2.44 2.26 -6.75
N TYR A 142 -3.12 2.21 -5.61
CA TYR A 142 -3.23 1.00 -4.79
C TYR A 142 -4.61 0.92 -4.13
N ASN A 143 -4.97 -0.29 -3.70
CA ASN A 143 -6.17 -0.53 -2.91
C ASN A 143 -5.80 -0.96 -1.49
N LEU A 144 -6.59 -0.52 -0.52
CA LEU A 144 -6.61 -1.05 0.83
C LEU A 144 -7.87 -1.88 1.03
N HIS A 145 -7.73 -3.02 1.71
CA HIS A 145 -8.86 -3.80 2.20
C HIS A 145 -9.49 -3.08 3.40
N ILE A 146 -10.81 -2.91 3.34
CA ILE A 146 -11.57 -2.14 4.33
C ILE A 146 -12.65 -3.03 4.95
N THR A 147 -12.75 -2.97 6.27
CA THR A 147 -13.80 -3.66 7.05
C THR A 147 -15.16 -2.97 6.91
N PRO A 148 -16.30 -3.65 7.17
CA PRO A 148 -17.61 -3.00 7.16
C PRO A 148 -17.66 -1.78 8.07
N GLU A 149 -17.06 -1.91 9.25
CA GLU A 149 -17.10 -0.88 10.28
C GLU A 149 -16.35 0.38 9.86
N GLU A 150 -15.20 0.24 9.22
CA GLU A 150 -14.47 1.37 8.66
C GLU A 150 -15.23 2.06 7.51
N VAL A 151 -15.97 1.30 6.69
CA VAL A 151 -16.85 1.89 5.68
C VAL A 151 -17.95 2.73 6.35
N LEU A 152 -18.60 2.17 7.36
CA LEU A 152 -19.71 2.82 8.06
C LEU A 152 -19.26 4.09 8.81
N THR A 153 -18.06 4.05 9.38
CA THR A 153 -17.46 5.15 10.16
C THR A 153 -16.51 6.03 9.33
N TRP A 154 -16.56 5.94 7.99
CA TRP A 154 -15.56 6.55 7.09
C TRP A 154 -15.33 8.06 7.33
N PHE A 155 -16.42 8.79 7.63
CA PHE A 155 -16.40 10.22 7.91
C PHE A 155 -16.46 10.57 9.40
N GLU A 156 -16.43 9.57 10.27
CA GLU A 156 -16.45 9.77 11.71
C GLU A 156 -15.03 10.04 12.26
N LYS A 157 -14.95 10.79 13.35
CA LYS A 157 -13.66 11.14 13.97
C LYS A 157 -13.04 9.98 14.75
N ASN A 158 -13.86 9.06 15.25
CA ASN A 158 -13.42 7.91 16.03
C ASN A 158 -13.68 6.64 15.22
N LYS A 159 -12.72 6.26 14.39
CA LYS A 159 -12.76 4.96 13.73
C LYS A 159 -12.62 3.87 14.78
N SER A 160 -13.52 2.91 14.75
CA SER A 160 -13.45 1.70 15.57
C SER A 160 -12.67 0.61 14.85
N ASN A 161 -11.98 -0.23 15.63
CA ASN A 161 -11.22 -1.35 15.10
C ASN A 161 -12.18 -2.50 14.82
N GLY A 162 -12.55 -2.65 13.55
CA GLY A 162 -13.46 -3.70 13.11
C GLY A 162 -12.84 -5.09 13.01
N CYS A 163 -13.71 -6.05 12.70
CA CYS A 163 -13.40 -7.47 12.56
C CYS A 163 -12.17 -7.71 11.66
N LEU A 164 -11.16 -8.40 12.21
CA LEU A 164 -9.89 -8.71 11.54
C LEU A 164 -10.02 -9.64 10.32
N GLU A 165 -11.18 -10.27 10.12
CA GLU A 165 -11.36 -11.32 9.11
C GLU A 165 -12.40 -10.99 8.03
N CYS A 166 -13.12 -9.87 8.15
CA CYS A 166 -14.22 -9.54 7.23
C CYS A 166 -13.85 -8.39 6.29
N CYS A 167 -13.11 -8.67 5.22
CA CYS A 167 -12.90 -7.71 4.14
C CYS A 167 -14.23 -7.41 3.43
N PHE A 168 -14.71 -6.18 3.46
CA PHE A 168 -16.02 -5.79 2.91
C PHE A 168 -15.93 -4.91 1.66
N ALA A 169 -14.86 -4.12 1.58
CA ALA A 169 -14.65 -3.18 0.50
C ALA A 169 -13.16 -3.01 0.15
N LEU A 170 -12.90 -2.34 -0.96
CA LEU A 170 -11.58 -1.86 -1.35
C LEU A 170 -11.59 -0.34 -1.49
N ALA A 171 -10.78 0.36 -0.70
CA ALA A 171 -10.57 1.80 -0.88
C ALA A 171 -9.35 2.04 -1.76
N ASN A 172 -9.53 2.82 -2.82
CA ASN A 172 -8.49 3.14 -3.79
C ASN A 172 -7.89 4.51 -3.51
N TYR A 173 -6.57 4.59 -3.62
CA TYR A 173 -5.80 5.79 -3.40
C TYR A 173 -4.75 5.99 -4.50
N ASP A 174 -4.46 7.25 -4.78
CA ASP A 174 -3.26 7.67 -5.50
C ASP A 174 -2.26 8.24 -4.50
N TYR A 175 -1.03 7.73 -4.51
CA TYR A 175 0.11 8.35 -3.83
C TYR A 175 1.07 8.92 -4.86
N ASN A 176 1.24 10.23 -4.86
CA ASN A 176 2.18 10.93 -5.75
C ASN A 176 3.54 11.04 -5.04
N VAL A 177 4.55 10.37 -5.58
CA VAL A 177 5.86 10.24 -4.93
C VAL A 177 6.59 11.58 -4.84
N SER A 178 6.46 12.45 -5.84
CA SER A 178 7.12 13.76 -5.85
C SER A 178 6.52 14.75 -4.83
N THR A 179 5.19 14.73 -4.65
CA THR A 179 4.50 15.65 -3.72
C THR A 179 4.23 15.03 -2.35
N LYS A 180 4.50 13.73 -2.18
CA LYS A 180 4.27 12.94 -0.96
C LYS A 180 2.79 12.94 -0.50
N LYS A 181 1.88 13.27 -1.42
CA LYS A 181 0.44 13.41 -1.16
C LYS A 181 -0.29 12.12 -1.48
N THR A 182 -1.11 11.67 -0.54
CA THR A 182 -2.08 10.58 -0.72
C THR A 182 -3.45 11.19 -1.01
N THR A 183 -4.14 10.72 -2.04
CA THR A 183 -5.46 11.21 -2.45
C THR A 183 -6.43 10.04 -2.56
N PHE A 184 -7.52 10.06 -1.80
CA PHE A 184 -8.61 9.10 -1.93
C PHE A 184 -9.30 9.25 -3.29
N LYS A 185 -9.64 8.13 -3.92
CA LYS A 185 -10.30 8.12 -5.24
C LYS A 185 -11.72 7.60 -5.13
N TYR A 186 -11.87 6.40 -4.59
CA TYR A 186 -13.17 5.74 -4.45
C TYR A 186 -13.09 4.60 -3.45
N ILE A 187 -14.25 4.12 -3.03
CA ILE A 187 -14.41 2.83 -2.37
C ILE A 187 -15.26 1.91 -3.24
N ARG A 188 -14.87 0.65 -3.37
CA ARG A 188 -15.62 -0.38 -4.09
C ARG A 188 -16.17 -1.39 -3.10
N LEU A 189 -17.49 -1.48 -3.03
CA LEU A 189 -18.20 -2.48 -2.20
C LEU A 189 -18.29 -3.82 -2.95
N ILE A 190 -17.96 -4.90 -2.27
CA ILE A 190 -17.96 -6.27 -2.82
C ILE A 190 -19.25 -6.97 -2.36
N LYS A 191 -20.18 -7.21 -3.29
CA LYS A 191 -21.54 -7.69 -2.96
C LYS A 191 -21.52 -9.02 -2.21
N GLU A 192 -20.64 -9.91 -2.61
CA GLU A 192 -20.48 -11.26 -2.08
C GLU A 192 -20.10 -11.26 -0.59
N ASN A 193 -19.51 -10.17 -0.10
CA ASN A 193 -19.09 -10.02 1.28
C ASN A 193 -20.12 -9.25 2.14
N ILE A 194 -21.23 -8.84 1.55
CA ILE A 194 -22.33 -8.17 2.25
C ILE A 194 -23.30 -9.22 2.78
N ASN A 195 -23.57 -9.20 4.09
CA ASN A 195 -24.59 -10.06 4.67
C ASN A 195 -25.95 -9.81 3.96
N PRO A 196 -26.58 -10.84 3.35
CA PRO A 196 -27.81 -10.69 2.56
C PRO A 196 -29.02 -10.25 3.40
N ASN A 197 -28.94 -10.34 4.72
CA ASN A 197 -29.98 -9.91 5.65
C ASN A 197 -29.68 -8.53 6.29
N SER A 198 -28.56 -7.89 5.94
CA SER A 198 -28.19 -6.58 6.49
C SER A 198 -28.94 -5.43 5.82
N LYS A 199 -29.10 -4.31 6.53
CA LYS A 199 -29.60 -3.05 5.92
C LYS A 199 -28.70 -2.59 4.75
N ILE A 200 -27.41 -2.93 4.79
CA ILE A 200 -26.43 -2.56 3.79
C ILE A 200 -26.75 -3.16 2.43
N ILE A 201 -27.24 -4.41 2.36
CA ILE A 201 -27.55 -5.05 1.07
C ILE A 201 -28.74 -4.39 0.36
N LYS A 202 -29.71 -3.86 1.11
CA LYS A 202 -30.86 -3.15 0.55
C LYS A 202 -30.41 -1.86 -0.11
N VAL A 203 -29.67 -1.02 0.63
CA VAL A 203 -29.14 0.25 0.10
C VAL A 203 -28.17 0.01 -1.06
N TYR A 204 -27.34 -1.04 -0.98
CA TYR A 204 -26.50 -1.47 -2.10
C TYR A 204 -27.33 -1.76 -3.35
N ASN A 205 -28.36 -2.61 -3.23
CA ASN A 205 -29.20 -2.99 -4.37
C ASN A 205 -29.89 -1.76 -4.97
N ASP A 206 -30.47 -0.88 -4.14
CA ASP A 206 -31.11 0.37 -4.59
C ASP A 206 -30.15 1.25 -5.40
N PHE A 207 -28.89 1.40 -4.96
CA PHE A 207 -27.87 2.14 -5.69
C PHE A 207 -27.50 1.46 -7.02
N THR A 208 -27.34 0.14 -7.02
CA THR A 208 -26.99 -0.60 -8.25
C THR A 208 -28.13 -0.60 -9.28
N GLU A 209 -29.39 -0.74 -8.85
CA GLU A 209 -30.56 -0.72 -9.72
C GLU A 209 -30.75 0.67 -10.34
N LYS A 210 -30.70 1.74 -9.53
CA LYS A 210 -30.78 3.13 -10.02
C LYS A 210 -29.72 3.47 -11.06
N ARG A 211 -28.56 2.80 -11.00
CA ARG A 211 -27.40 3.04 -11.88
C ARG A 211 -27.23 2.01 -13.00
N ASN A 212 -28.10 0.99 -13.06
CA ASN A 212 -28.00 -0.14 -13.99
C ASN A 212 -26.62 -0.83 -13.94
N LEU A 213 -26.07 -1.02 -12.73
CA LEU A 213 -24.77 -1.65 -12.50
C LEU A 213 -24.93 -3.17 -12.31
N LYS A 214 -24.03 -3.95 -12.92
CA LYS A 214 -24.16 -5.42 -12.96
C LYS A 214 -23.44 -6.19 -11.86
N SER A 215 -22.35 -5.66 -11.30
CA SER A 215 -21.44 -6.51 -10.48
C SER A 215 -20.73 -5.82 -9.32
N SER A 216 -20.56 -4.50 -9.32
CA SER A 216 -19.88 -3.81 -8.21
C SER A 216 -20.36 -2.38 -8.07
N LEU A 217 -20.46 -1.91 -6.83
CA LEU A 217 -20.78 -0.53 -6.51
C LEU A 217 -19.50 0.21 -6.16
N THR A 218 -19.05 1.07 -7.07
CA THR A 218 -17.94 2.00 -6.83
C THR A 218 -18.52 3.36 -6.46
N LEU A 219 -18.07 3.90 -5.34
CA LEU A 219 -18.54 5.15 -4.76
C LEU A 219 -17.35 6.10 -4.61
N ASN A 220 -17.40 7.25 -5.28
CA ASN A 220 -16.52 8.36 -4.93
C ASN A 220 -16.91 8.95 -3.57
N GLU A 221 -16.16 9.94 -3.07
CA GLU A 221 -16.41 10.53 -1.74
C GLU A 221 -17.83 11.07 -1.55
N LYS A 222 -18.36 11.80 -2.54
CA LYS A 222 -19.72 12.35 -2.48
C LYS A 222 -20.77 11.23 -2.45
N GLU A 223 -20.57 10.20 -3.26
CA GLU A 223 -21.49 9.08 -3.35
C GLU A 223 -21.44 8.17 -2.12
N LEU A 224 -20.26 8.00 -1.54
CA LEU A 224 -20.09 7.29 -0.27
C LEU A 224 -20.85 8.00 0.85
N LYS A 225 -20.77 9.34 0.89
CA LYS A 225 -21.55 10.12 1.85
C LYS A 225 -23.05 9.89 1.69
N GLN A 226 -23.57 9.97 0.47
CA GLN A 226 -24.98 9.70 0.18
C GLN A 226 -25.40 8.26 0.53
N PHE A 227 -24.52 7.30 0.27
CA PHE A 227 -24.74 5.90 0.61
C PHE A 227 -24.88 5.72 2.13
N LEU A 228 -24.00 6.35 2.92
CA LEU A 228 -24.03 6.29 4.38
C LEU A 228 -25.23 7.02 4.97
N GLU A 229 -25.61 8.18 4.42
CA GLU A 229 -26.84 8.91 4.81
C GLU A 229 -28.08 8.03 4.58
N SER A 230 -28.16 7.33 3.45
CA SER A 230 -29.27 6.42 3.13
C SER A 230 -29.41 5.23 4.09
N LEU A 231 -28.31 4.82 4.74
CA LEU A 231 -28.32 3.77 5.77
C LEU A 231 -28.90 4.25 7.11
N GLN A 232 -28.86 5.55 7.39
CA GLN A 232 -29.39 6.14 8.62
C GLN A 232 -30.90 6.41 8.53
N GLU A 233 -31.41 6.65 7.32
CA GLU A 233 -32.84 6.92 7.05
C GLU A 233 -33.73 5.65 7.03
N ASN A 234 -33.12 4.46 6.97
CA ASN A 234 -33.78 3.14 6.93
C ASN A 234 -33.55 2.33 8.21
#